data_AF-A0A3D3PD89-F1
#
_entry.id   AF-A0A3D3PD89-F1
#
_cell.length_a   1.000
_cell.length_b   1.000
_cell.length_c   1.000
_cell.angle_alpha   90.00
_cell.angle_beta   90.00
_cell.angle_gamma   90.00
#
_symmetry.space_group_name_H-M   'P 1'
#
loop_
_entity.id
_entity.type
_entity.pdbx_description
1 polymer ?
#
loop_
_entity_poly.entity_id
_entity_poly.type
_entity_poly.pdbx_seq_one_letter_code
_entity_poly.pdbx_strand_id
1 'polypeptide(L)'
;MMRKIFFVVLAFFVYQSGYAQSKLQSNMFLRTFANGLDVLVIEDNSVPLATIEITCKNGSYTESPEFNGLSHLYEHMFFKANKDYPSQESFLDRVSELGMNFNGSTSEEKVNYYFTLPKFNLNEGLKFMNSAIRYPTFDAEEMKKENIVVDGEFQRQESNPFFALNNEMDKRLWGSLYSRKNGIGDHQVIRNATPAQMDSIKNKYYWPNNSMLTIAGDVDHNSVFQQVQAVFGDWKASPFDPFKKWPIPEFKPLQKSDYFVAESKLANVPIFMISWQGPDT
;
A
#
# COMPACT_ATOMS: atom_id res chain seq x y z
N MET A 1 -57.00 46.96 3.42
CA MET A 1 -56.82 45.70 4.17
C MET A 1 -56.18 44.69 3.22
N MET A 2 -54.99 44.19 3.57
CA MET A 2 -53.93 43.71 2.66
C MET A 2 -54.23 42.41 1.89
N ARG A 3 -53.98 42.43 0.57
CA ARG A 3 -53.81 41.26 -0.31
C ARG A 3 -52.47 40.57 0.02
N LYS A 4 -52.48 39.30 0.39
CA LYS A 4 -51.27 38.46 0.47
C LYS A 4 -51.07 37.73 -0.86
N ILE A 5 -50.06 38.14 -1.60
CA ILE A 5 -49.57 37.48 -2.82
C ILE A 5 -48.64 36.35 -2.38
N PHE A 6 -48.99 35.10 -2.70
CA PHE A 6 -48.08 33.96 -2.55
C PHE A 6 -47.14 33.92 -3.76
N PHE A 7 -45.87 34.22 -3.55
CA PHE A 7 -44.81 33.94 -4.51
C PHE A 7 -44.33 32.50 -4.32
N VAL A 8 -44.63 31.62 -5.28
CA VAL A 8 -43.99 30.31 -5.39
C VAL A 8 -42.67 30.52 -6.11
N VAL A 9 -41.56 30.51 -5.37
CA VAL A 9 -40.22 30.47 -5.95
C VAL A 9 -39.90 29.01 -6.29
N LEU A 10 -40.11 28.63 -7.55
CA LEU A 10 -39.58 27.38 -8.10
C LEU A 10 -38.07 27.54 -8.25
N ALA A 11 -37.32 27.02 -7.28
CA ALA A 11 -35.87 26.87 -7.40
C ALA A 11 -35.59 25.72 -8.37
N PHE A 12 -35.30 26.05 -9.63
CA PHE A 12 -34.70 25.11 -10.57
C PHE A 12 -33.27 24.80 -10.10
N PHE A 13 -33.11 23.70 -9.36
CA PHE A 13 -31.80 23.07 -9.19
C PHE A 13 -31.39 22.46 -10.53
N VAL A 14 -30.61 23.21 -11.30
CA VAL A 14 -29.86 22.67 -12.42
C VAL A 14 -28.80 21.75 -11.83
N TYR A 15 -29.05 20.44 -11.87
CA TYR A 15 -28.03 19.43 -11.67
C TYR A 15 -26.98 19.61 -12.76
N GLN A 16 -25.91 20.34 -12.47
CA GLN A 16 -24.68 20.18 -13.23
C GLN A 16 -24.08 18.85 -12.82
N SER A 17 -24.32 17.83 -13.63
CA SER A 17 -23.48 16.64 -13.67
C SER A 17 -22.08 17.10 -14.03
N GLY A 18 -21.24 17.31 -13.02
CA GLY A 18 -19.80 17.47 -13.22
C GLY A 18 -19.30 16.20 -13.90
N TYR A 19 -18.98 16.29 -15.19
CA TYR A 19 -18.19 15.25 -15.83
C TYR A 19 -16.84 15.22 -15.11
N ALA A 20 -16.63 14.20 -14.28
CA ALA A 20 -15.31 13.90 -13.75
C ALA A 20 -14.33 13.86 -14.93
N GLN A 21 -13.27 14.64 -14.83
CA GLN A 21 -12.32 14.84 -15.91
C GLN A 21 -11.60 13.51 -16.20
N SER A 22 -12.07 12.76 -17.18
CA SER A 22 -11.56 11.43 -17.53
C SER A 22 -10.33 11.45 -18.44
N LYS A 23 -9.71 12.62 -18.64
CA LYS A 23 -8.56 12.76 -19.54
C LYS A 23 -7.30 12.91 -18.72
N LEU A 24 -6.44 11.89 -18.80
CA LEU A 24 -5.07 11.95 -18.28
C LEU A 24 -4.35 13.19 -18.82
N GLN A 25 -3.41 13.71 -18.04
CA GLN A 25 -2.53 14.80 -18.49
C GLN A 25 -1.74 14.36 -19.73
N SER A 26 -1.32 15.32 -20.55
CA SER A 26 -0.68 15.02 -21.85
C SER A 26 0.65 14.26 -21.75
N ASN A 27 1.30 14.29 -20.58
CA ASN A 27 2.54 13.56 -20.30
C ASN A 27 2.30 12.23 -19.55
N MET A 28 1.05 11.80 -19.39
CA MET A 28 0.68 10.56 -18.70
C MET A 28 0.12 9.54 -19.69
N PHE A 29 0.72 8.36 -19.72
CA PHE A 29 0.41 7.28 -20.66
C PHE A 29 0.12 6.01 -19.89
N LEU A 30 -1.15 5.59 -19.87
CA LEU A 30 -1.59 4.35 -19.21
C LEU A 30 -1.78 3.24 -20.25
N ARG A 31 -1.28 2.04 -19.95
CA ARG A 31 -1.48 0.83 -20.75
C ARG A 31 -1.68 -0.40 -19.85
N THR A 32 -2.73 -1.15 -20.09
CA THR A 32 -2.92 -2.49 -19.50
C THR A 32 -2.30 -3.55 -20.40
N PHE A 33 -1.44 -4.40 -19.82
CA PHE A 33 -0.76 -5.47 -20.54
C PHE A 33 -1.61 -6.74 -20.60
N ALA A 34 -1.25 -7.70 -21.45
CA ALA A 34 -2.03 -8.93 -21.64
C ALA A 34 -2.13 -9.81 -20.37
N ASN A 35 -1.16 -9.69 -19.46
CA ASN A 35 -1.19 -10.33 -18.14
C ASN A 35 -1.98 -9.53 -17.07
N GLY A 36 -2.62 -8.43 -17.47
CA GLY A 36 -3.40 -7.55 -16.60
C GLY A 36 -2.59 -6.56 -15.78
N LEU A 37 -1.27 -6.48 -15.95
CA LEU A 37 -0.47 -5.43 -15.31
C LEU A 37 -0.84 -4.08 -15.91
N ASP A 38 -1.34 -3.16 -15.07
CA ASP A 38 -1.51 -1.77 -15.45
C ASP A 38 -0.16 -1.05 -15.35
N VAL A 39 0.22 -0.34 -16.41
CA VAL A 39 1.49 0.39 -16.49
C VAL A 39 1.21 1.85 -16.82
N LEU A 40 1.56 2.74 -15.89
CA LEU A 40 1.49 4.18 -16.08
C LEU A 40 2.89 4.74 -16.29
N VAL A 41 3.09 5.45 -17.39
CA VAL A 41 4.30 6.22 -17.65
C VAL A 41 4.00 7.71 -17.53
N ILE A 42 4.81 8.42 -16.75
CA ILE A 42 4.74 9.88 -16.58
C ILE A 42 6.06 10.46 -17.10
N GLU A 43 6.00 11.17 -18.23
CA GLU A 43 7.19 11.77 -18.84
C GLU A 43 7.50 13.12 -18.18
N ASP A 44 8.72 13.25 -17.67
CA ASP A 44 9.28 14.49 -17.12
C ASP A 44 10.80 14.53 -17.37
N ASN A 45 11.23 15.31 -18.36
CA ASN A 45 12.63 15.42 -18.78
C ASN A 45 13.43 16.49 -18.01
N SER A 46 12.94 16.95 -16.86
CA SER A 46 13.59 18.00 -16.07
C SER A 46 14.96 17.60 -15.51
N VAL A 47 15.14 16.31 -15.17
CA VAL A 47 16.40 15.73 -14.67
C VAL A 47 16.61 14.34 -15.24
N PRO A 48 17.85 13.86 -15.45
CA PRO A 48 18.13 12.56 -16.07
C PRO A 48 17.94 11.37 -15.12
N LEU A 49 16.85 11.36 -14.36
CA LEU A 49 16.46 10.33 -13.42
C LEU A 49 15.13 9.70 -13.84
N ALA A 50 14.90 8.46 -13.40
CA ALA A 50 13.63 7.79 -13.48
C ALA A 50 13.30 7.11 -12.14
N THR A 51 12.03 7.08 -11.79
CA THR A 51 11.48 6.34 -10.66
C THR A 51 10.64 5.20 -11.19
N ILE A 52 10.87 3.99 -10.67
CA ILE A 52 10.06 2.80 -10.90
C ILE A 52 9.33 2.52 -9.58
N GLU A 53 8.01 2.53 -9.60
CA GLU A 53 7.17 2.18 -8.45
C GLU A 53 6.23 1.04 -8.82
N ILE A 54 6.12 0.03 -7.96
CA ILE A 54 5.03 -0.94 -8.07
C ILE A 54 4.13 -0.81 -6.85
N THR A 55 2.82 -0.69 -7.09
CA THR A 55 1.79 -0.67 -6.06
C THR A 55 0.94 -1.92 -6.17
N CYS A 56 0.74 -2.63 -5.07
CA CYS A 56 -0.15 -3.78 -4.99
C CYS A 56 -1.38 -3.41 -4.18
N LYS A 57 -2.56 -3.87 -4.62
CA LYS A 57 -3.79 -3.80 -3.82
C LYS A 57 -3.71 -4.83 -2.70
N ASN A 58 -3.09 -4.42 -1.60
CA ASN A 58 -2.83 -5.17 -0.38
C ASN A 58 -2.58 -4.16 0.75
N GLY A 59 -2.67 -4.54 2.01
CA GLY A 59 -2.43 -3.64 3.14
C GLY A 59 -3.12 -4.18 4.37
N SER A 60 -3.20 -3.40 5.44
CA SER A 60 -3.85 -3.89 6.67
C SER A 60 -5.30 -4.31 6.43
N TYR A 61 -6.02 -3.63 5.52
CA TYR A 61 -7.40 -3.96 5.15
C TYR A 61 -7.61 -5.43 4.76
N THR A 62 -6.58 -6.10 4.24
CA THR A 62 -6.65 -7.50 3.82
C THR A 62 -6.33 -8.49 4.95
N GLU A 63 -5.87 -8.02 6.10
CA GLU A 63 -5.34 -8.83 7.21
C GLU A 63 -6.45 -9.33 8.16
N SER A 64 -6.51 -10.64 8.34
CA SER A 64 -7.15 -11.25 9.51
C SER A 64 -6.27 -11.07 10.75
N PRO A 65 -6.80 -11.29 11.98
CA PRO A 65 -6.03 -11.10 13.20
C PRO A 65 -4.68 -11.84 13.22
N GLU A 66 -4.60 -13.04 12.66
CA GLU A 66 -3.37 -13.84 12.56
C GLU A 66 -2.36 -13.36 11.51
N PHE A 67 -2.72 -12.31 10.75
CA PHE A 67 -1.85 -11.62 9.79
C PHE A 67 -1.64 -10.14 10.15
N ASN A 68 -2.06 -9.69 11.33
CA ASN A 68 -2.03 -8.26 11.65
C ASN A 68 -0.61 -7.68 11.72
N GLY A 69 -0.28 -6.77 10.81
CA GLY A 69 1.04 -6.17 10.62
C GLY A 69 1.91 -6.86 9.58
N LEU A 70 1.45 -7.97 9.01
CA LEU A 70 2.29 -8.78 8.13
C LEU A 70 2.43 -8.20 6.72
N SER A 71 1.57 -7.30 6.28
CA SER A 71 1.79 -6.55 5.03
C SER A 71 2.97 -5.59 5.17
N HIS A 72 3.14 -4.96 6.33
CA HIS A 72 4.29 -4.11 6.63
C HIS A 72 5.56 -4.93 6.80
N LEU A 73 5.51 -6.07 7.50
CA LEU A 73 6.67 -6.97 7.54
C LEU A 73 7.04 -7.49 6.14
N TYR A 74 6.06 -7.84 5.32
CA TYR A 74 6.30 -8.21 3.92
C TYR A 74 7.03 -7.09 3.18
N GLU A 75 6.65 -5.83 3.44
CA GLU A 75 7.34 -4.68 2.86
C GLU A 75 8.82 -4.64 3.21
N HIS A 76 9.18 -4.86 4.47
CA HIS A 76 10.58 -4.98 4.87
C HIS A 76 11.28 -6.14 4.16
N MET A 77 10.63 -7.29 4.06
CA MET A 77 11.18 -8.48 3.41
C MET A 77 11.34 -8.33 1.89
N PHE A 78 10.62 -7.41 1.26
CA PHE A 78 10.77 -7.10 -0.17
C PHE A 78 12.17 -6.55 -0.49
N PHE A 79 12.78 -5.80 0.45
CA PHE A 79 14.11 -5.21 0.29
C PHE A 79 15.24 -6.15 0.73
N LYS A 80 14.96 -7.45 0.79
CA LYS A 80 15.88 -8.49 1.23
C LYS A 80 16.24 -9.46 0.10
N ALA A 81 16.75 -10.63 0.48
CA ALA A 81 17.12 -11.67 -0.44
C ALA A 81 15.98 -12.06 -1.40
N ASN A 82 16.34 -12.21 -2.66
CA ASN A 82 15.47 -12.71 -3.73
C ASN A 82 16.28 -13.63 -4.66
N LYS A 83 15.63 -14.14 -5.70
CA LYS A 83 16.26 -15.10 -6.63
C LYS A 83 17.58 -14.62 -7.24
N ASP A 84 17.66 -13.34 -7.62
CA ASP A 84 18.82 -12.79 -8.32
C ASP A 84 19.86 -12.22 -7.34
N TYR A 85 19.41 -11.78 -6.16
CA TYR A 85 20.25 -11.23 -5.09
C TYR A 85 20.04 -12.05 -3.81
N PRO A 86 20.81 -13.13 -3.60
CA PRO A 86 20.50 -14.15 -2.58
C PRO A 86 20.82 -13.73 -1.13
N SER A 87 21.27 -12.50 -0.91
CA SER A 87 21.54 -11.94 0.42
C SER A 87 21.27 -10.43 0.47
N GLN A 88 21.07 -9.89 1.68
CA GLN A 88 20.97 -8.44 1.90
C GLN A 88 22.17 -7.67 1.34
N GLU A 89 23.37 -8.21 1.50
CA GLU A 89 24.60 -7.61 0.99
C GLU A 89 24.55 -7.50 -0.54
N SER A 90 24.25 -8.60 -1.24
CA SER A 90 24.13 -8.59 -2.71
C SER A 90 23.01 -7.67 -3.23
N PHE A 91 21.91 -7.55 -2.48
CA PHE A 91 20.83 -6.62 -2.79
C PHE A 91 21.31 -5.17 -2.71
N LEU A 92 21.97 -4.81 -1.60
CA LEU A 92 22.47 -3.46 -1.36
C LEU A 92 23.65 -3.09 -2.28
N ASP A 93 24.52 -4.04 -2.61
CA ASP A 93 25.59 -3.85 -3.58
C ASP A 93 25.01 -3.48 -4.94
N ARG A 94 23.98 -4.22 -5.39
CA ARG A 94 23.31 -3.90 -6.65
C ARG A 94 22.59 -2.55 -6.63
N VAL A 95 21.99 -2.19 -5.50
CA VAL A 95 21.41 -0.85 -5.29
C VAL A 95 22.48 0.22 -5.49
N SER A 96 23.65 0.05 -4.88
CA SER A 96 24.78 0.96 -5.00
C SER A 96 25.32 1.05 -6.44
N GLU A 97 25.54 -0.10 -7.09
CA GLU A 97 26.00 -0.18 -8.48
C GLU A 97 25.09 0.57 -9.46
N LEU A 98 23.78 0.47 -9.27
CA LEU A 98 22.80 1.14 -10.12
C LEU A 98 22.54 2.60 -9.72
N GLY A 99 23.12 3.08 -8.61
CA GLY A 99 22.88 4.41 -8.07
C GLY A 99 21.44 4.62 -7.62
N MET A 100 20.82 3.57 -7.06
CA MET A 100 19.42 3.58 -6.65
C MET A 100 19.24 4.23 -5.26
N ASN A 101 18.27 5.13 -5.16
CA ASN A 101 17.61 5.44 -3.90
C ASN A 101 16.28 4.66 -3.86
N PHE A 102 15.93 4.05 -2.74
CA PHE A 102 14.75 3.20 -2.66
C PHE A 102 13.98 3.41 -1.36
N ASN A 103 12.69 3.09 -1.39
CA ASN A 103 11.87 2.96 -0.20
C ASN A 103 10.59 2.16 -0.50
N GLY A 104 9.84 1.87 0.56
CA GLY A 104 8.49 1.32 0.49
C GLY A 104 7.54 2.09 1.39
N SER A 105 6.25 1.77 1.26
CA SER A 105 5.27 2.14 2.27
C SER A 105 4.07 1.22 2.24
N THR A 106 3.56 0.93 3.42
CA THR A 106 2.34 0.16 3.66
C THR A 106 1.24 1.09 4.20
N SER A 107 0.05 1.02 3.62
CA SER A 107 -1.16 1.66 4.14
C SER A 107 -2.29 0.64 4.31
N GLU A 108 -3.50 1.10 4.60
CA GLU A 108 -4.65 0.21 4.75
C GLU A 108 -4.93 -0.57 3.46
N GLU A 109 -4.90 0.08 2.30
CA GLU A 109 -5.40 -0.50 1.04
C GLU A 109 -4.32 -0.75 -0.02
N LYS A 110 -3.10 -0.22 0.20
CA LYS A 110 -1.98 -0.45 -0.71
C LYS A 110 -0.66 -0.72 0.01
N VAL A 111 0.20 -1.47 -0.68
CA VAL A 111 1.64 -1.54 -0.40
C VAL A 111 2.36 -1.12 -1.67
N ASN A 112 3.31 -0.19 -1.58
CA ASN A 112 4.12 0.25 -2.71
C ASN A 112 5.61 0.18 -2.41
N TYR A 113 6.38 -0.03 -3.47
CA TYR A 113 7.84 -0.13 -3.47
C TYR A 113 8.38 0.69 -4.61
N TYR A 114 9.41 1.48 -4.38
CA TYR A 114 9.97 2.30 -5.43
C TYR A 114 11.49 2.41 -5.40
N PHE A 115 12.06 2.61 -6.58
CA PHE A 115 13.48 2.86 -6.83
C PHE A 115 13.61 4.07 -7.74
N THR A 116 14.44 5.03 -7.36
CA THR A 116 14.84 6.18 -8.19
C THR A 116 16.29 6.01 -8.60
N LEU A 117 16.57 6.12 -9.89
CA LEU A 117 17.87 5.82 -10.49
C LEU A 117 18.17 6.73 -11.69
N PRO A 118 19.44 6.83 -12.12
CA PRO A 118 19.78 7.45 -13.40
C PRO A 118 19.05 6.75 -14.56
N LYS A 119 18.52 7.53 -15.51
CA LYS A 119 17.68 7.02 -16.61
C LYS A 119 18.32 5.90 -17.44
N PHE A 120 19.65 5.92 -17.59
CA PHE A 120 20.38 4.92 -18.38
C PHE A 120 20.38 3.53 -17.73
N ASN A 121 20.06 3.44 -16.43
CA ASN A 121 19.92 2.19 -15.69
C ASN A 121 18.48 1.67 -15.64
N LEU A 122 17.51 2.33 -16.30
CA LEU A 122 16.08 2.01 -16.21
C LEU A 122 15.76 0.52 -16.43
N ASN A 123 16.31 -0.07 -17.49
CA ASN A 123 16.08 -1.48 -17.81
C ASN A 123 16.60 -2.43 -16.72
N GLU A 124 17.73 -2.09 -16.10
CA GLU A 124 18.29 -2.87 -14.99
C GLU A 124 17.46 -2.68 -13.71
N GLY A 125 16.95 -1.47 -13.45
CA GLY A 125 16.00 -1.21 -12.38
C GLY A 125 14.68 -1.99 -12.55
N LEU A 126 14.18 -2.12 -13.78
CA LEU A 126 12.98 -2.93 -14.07
C LEU A 126 13.21 -4.41 -13.75
N LYS A 127 14.38 -4.96 -14.13
CA LYS A 127 14.76 -6.35 -13.79
C LYS A 127 14.91 -6.53 -12.28
N PHE A 128 15.51 -5.55 -11.59
CA PHE A 128 15.65 -5.56 -10.14
C PHE A 128 14.28 -5.63 -9.44
N MET A 129 13.36 -4.72 -9.82
CA MET A 129 11.98 -4.72 -9.34
C MET A 129 11.28 -6.06 -9.60
N ASN A 130 11.46 -6.62 -10.81
CA ASN A 130 10.88 -7.91 -11.20
C ASN A 130 11.36 -9.07 -10.32
N SER A 131 12.65 -9.11 -9.96
CA SER A 131 13.17 -10.13 -9.05
C SER A 131 12.57 -9.99 -7.64
N ALA A 132 12.59 -8.78 -7.09
CA ALA A 132 12.10 -8.49 -5.74
C ALA A 132 10.59 -8.76 -5.58
N ILE A 133 9.76 -8.41 -6.57
CA ILE A 133 8.30 -8.61 -6.48
C ILE A 133 7.87 -10.06 -6.72
N ARG A 134 8.52 -10.78 -7.65
CA ARG A 134 8.08 -12.13 -8.06
C ARG A 134 8.73 -13.24 -7.26
N TYR A 135 9.97 -13.04 -6.82
CA TYR A 135 10.82 -14.09 -6.28
C TYR A 135 11.56 -13.71 -4.97
N PRO A 136 10.93 -13.06 -3.98
CA PRO A 136 11.50 -12.97 -2.64
C PRO A 136 11.69 -14.37 -2.06
N THR A 137 12.77 -14.59 -1.30
CA THR A 137 13.08 -15.91 -0.70
C THR A 137 12.46 -16.11 0.68
N PHE A 138 12.15 -15.02 1.38
CA PHE A 138 11.69 -15.02 2.78
C PHE A 138 12.56 -15.89 3.69
N ASP A 139 13.88 -15.68 3.64
CA ASP A 139 14.83 -16.43 4.46
C ASP A 139 14.46 -16.36 5.95
N ALA A 140 14.41 -17.52 6.61
CA ALA A 140 13.90 -17.62 7.96
C ALA A 140 14.82 -16.94 9.00
N GLU A 141 16.14 -16.97 8.79
CA GLU A 141 17.08 -16.33 9.71
C GLU A 141 17.10 -14.81 9.53
N GLU A 142 16.93 -14.33 8.30
CA GLU A 142 16.72 -12.92 8.01
C GLU A 142 15.41 -12.41 8.59
N MET A 143 14.31 -13.14 8.41
CA MET A 143 13.01 -12.80 9.01
C MET A 143 13.08 -12.70 10.53
N LYS A 144 13.76 -13.60 11.23
CA LYS A 144 13.90 -13.50 12.70
C LYS A 144 14.50 -12.17 13.15
N LYS A 145 15.45 -11.62 12.39
CA LYS A 145 16.05 -10.31 12.67
C LYS A 145 15.06 -9.20 12.35
N GLU A 146 14.41 -9.27 11.19
CA GLU A 146 13.50 -8.23 10.72
C GLU A 146 12.22 -8.15 11.55
N ASN A 147 11.71 -9.27 12.06
CA ASN A 147 10.59 -9.30 13.00
C ASN A 147 10.87 -8.43 14.23
N ILE A 148 12.11 -8.44 14.74
CA ILE A 148 12.53 -7.62 15.89
C ILE A 148 12.61 -6.14 15.49
N VAL A 149 13.09 -5.84 14.28
CA VAL A 149 13.16 -4.46 13.76
C VAL A 149 11.76 -3.87 13.64
N VAL A 150 10.83 -4.56 12.97
CA VAL A 150 9.45 -4.11 12.79
C VAL A 150 8.73 -3.99 14.13
N ASP A 151 8.95 -4.93 15.05
CA ASP A 151 8.45 -4.84 16.43
C ASP A 151 9.01 -3.64 17.19
N GLY A 152 10.28 -3.27 16.96
CA GLY A 152 10.88 -2.05 17.48
C GLY A 152 10.23 -0.78 16.93
N GLU A 153 9.80 -0.80 15.67
CA GLU A 153 9.01 0.30 15.10
C GLU A 153 7.64 0.44 15.74
N PHE A 154 7.02 -0.71 16.07
CA PHE A 154 5.79 -0.73 16.86
C PHE A 154 6.02 -0.04 18.21
N GLN A 155 7.04 -0.47 18.97
CA GLN A 155 7.38 0.10 20.29
C GLN A 155 7.69 1.60 20.22
N ARG A 156 8.32 2.05 19.13
CA ARG A 156 8.57 3.47 18.87
C ARG A 156 7.26 4.25 18.75
N GLN A 157 6.23 3.70 18.11
CA GLN A 157 4.92 4.34 18.08
C GLN A 157 4.20 4.27 19.43
N GLU A 158 4.34 3.18 20.19
CA GLU A 158 3.79 3.10 21.56
C GLU A 158 4.35 4.18 22.49
N SER A 159 5.57 4.65 22.21
CA SER A 159 6.21 5.74 22.94
C SER A 159 5.57 7.11 22.66
N ASN A 160 4.60 7.20 21.75
CA ASN A 160 3.82 8.39 21.49
C ASN A 160 2.65 8.51 22.50
N PRO A 161 2.47 9.66 23.19
CA PRO A 161 1.39 9.84 24.18
C PRO A 161 -0.03 9.69 23.60
N PHE A 162 -0.22 9.85 22.29
CA PHE A 162 -1.51 9.66 21.62
C PHE A 162 -1.82 8.18 21.31
N PHE A 163 -0.81 7.28 21.33
CA PHE A 163 -0.96 5.91 20.85
C PHE A 163 -2.04 5.12 21.60
N ALA A 164 -2.00 5.15 22.95
CA ALA A 164 -2.96 4.40 23.77
C ALA A 164 -4.41 4.83 23.50
N LEU A 165 -4.64 6.14 23.32
CA LEU A 165 -5.96 6.69 23.02
C LEU A 165 -6.44 6.29 21.61
N ASN A 166 -5.57 6.45 20.60
CA ASN A 166 -5.89 6.07 19.22
C ASN A 166 -6.19 4.57 19.09
N ASN A 167 -5.32 3.72 19.66
CA ASN A 167 -5.46 2.27 19.60
C ASN A 167 -6.77 1.79 20.25
N GLU A 168 -7.11 2.32 21.43
CA GLU A 168 -8.36 1.97 22.11
C GLU A 168 -9.59 2.51 21.36
N MET A 169 -9.49 3.71 20.77
CA MET A 169 -10.53 4.26 19.89
C MET A 169 -10.79 3.33 18.70
N ASP A 170 -9.74 2.95 17.96
CA ASP A 170 -9.84 2.11 16.78
C ASP A 170 -10.38 0.70 17.10
N LYS A 171 -9.95 0.10 18.22
CA LYS A 171 -10.51 -1.19 18.67
C LYS A 171 -12.01 -1.11 18.90
N ARG A 172 -12.52 0.01 19.43
CA ARG A 172 -13.96 0.22 19.64
C ARG A 172 -14.70 0.54 18.35
N LEU A 173 -14.10 1.31 17.46
CA LEU A 173 -14.68 1.65 16.16
C LEU A 173 -14.83 0.43 15.25
N TRP A 174 -13.83 -0.46 15.26
CA TRP A 174 -13.70 -1.52 14.27
C TRP A 174 -13.92 -2.93 14.83
N GLY A 175 -13.93 -3.09 16.16
CA GLY A 175 -14.25 -4.32 16.85
C GLY A 175 -13.41 -5.50 16.37
N SER A 176 -14.06 -6.60 15.97
CA SER A 176 -13.38 -7.81 15.48
C SER A 176 -12.62 -7.60 14.16
N LEU A 177 -12.83 -6.49 13.46
CA LEU A 177 -12.14 -6.13 12.22
C LEU A 177 -11.03 -5.11 12.45
N TYR A 178 -10.66 -4.83 13.71
CA TYR A 178 -9.58 -3.89 14.04
C TYR A 178 -8.26 -4.17 13.31
N SER A 179 -7.88 -5.44 13.11
CA SER A 179 -6.68 -5.80 12.34
C SER A 179 -6.66 -5.16 10.95
N ARG A 180 -7.85 -4.95 10.35
CA ARG A 180 -8.03 -4.36 9.02
C ARG A 180 -7.87 -2.85 8.96
N LYS A 181 -7.65 -2.22 10.12
CA LYS A 181 -7.40 -0.79 10.29
C LYS A 181 -6.09 -0.53 11.03
N ASN A 182 -5.38 -1.60 11.38
CA ASN A 182 -4.20 -1.55 12.21
C ASN A 182 -2.95 -1.88 11.38
N GLY A 183 -2.46 -0.91 10.62
CA GLY A 183 -1.26 -1.07 9.79
C GLY A 183 0.03 -1.32 10.57
N ILE A 184 0.09 -0.90 11.83
CA ILE A 184 1.26 -1.13 12.67
C ILE A 184 1.35 -2.59 13.15
N GLY A 185 0.22 -3.28 13.31
CA GLY A 185 0.16 -4.72 13.53
C GLY A 185 -0.07 -5.18 14.97
N ASP A 186 0.32 -6.41 15.27
CA ASP A 186 0.29 -6.96 16.63
C ASP A 186 1.66 -7.53 17.00
N HIS A 187 2.15 -7.20 18.21
CA HIS A 187 3.47 -7.65 18.69
C HIS A 187 3.67 -9.16 18.59
N GLN A 188 2.67 -9.95 18.99
CA GLN A 188 2.81 -11.41 18.98
C GLN A 188 2.78 -11.95 17.55
N VAL A 189 1.94 -11.38 16.70
CA VAL A 189 1.86 -11.78 15.29
C VAL A 189 3.16 -11.45 14.55
N ILE A 190 3.68 -10.23 14.72
CA ILE A 190 4.92 -9.77 14.07
C ILE A 190 6.12 -10.59 14.55
N ARG A 191 6.30 -10.75 15.88
CA ARG A 191 7.47 -11.47 16.42
C ARG A 191 7.51 -12.93 15.99
N ASN A 192 6.35 -13.57 15.83
CA ASN A 192 6.23 -14.98 15.47
C ASN A 192 5.94 -15.21 13.97
N ALA A 193 6.06 -14.17 13.14
CA ALA A 193 5.81 -14.28 11.71
C ALA A 193 6.75 -15.30 11.04
N THR A 194 6.22 -16.04 10.07
CA THR A 194 6.92 -17.15 9.40
C THR A 194 7.01 -16.95 7.89
N PRO A 195 7.99 -17.57 7.20
CA PRO A 195 8.08 -17.57 5.74
C PRO A 195 6.78 -18.05 5.06
N ALA A 196 6.12 -19.05 5.64
CA ALA A 196 4.85 -19.58 5.13
C ALA A 196 3.72 -18.53 5.13
N GLN A 197 3.70 -17.62 6.10
CA GLN A 197 2.74 -16.50 6.10
C GLN A 197 3.08 -15.48 5.01
N MET A 198 4.36 -15.19 4.78
CA MET A 198 4.78 -14.31 3.67
C MET A 198 4.41 -14.92 2.31
N ASP A 199 4.65 -16.22 2.12
CA ASP A 199 4.22 -16.94 0.93
C ASP A 199 2.70 -16.92 0.75
N SER A 200 1.94 -17.05 1.83
CA SER A 200 0.48 -16.91 1.79
C SER A 200 0.05 -15.52 1.30
N ILE A 201 0.67 -14.45 1.81
CA ILE A 201 0.40 -13.07 1.36
C ILE A 201 0.75 -12.91 -0.12
N LYS A 202 1.96 -13.34 -0.52
CA LYS A 202 2.44 -13.30 -1.90
C LYS A 202 1.47 -13.97 -2.86
N ASN A 203 1.11 -15.22 -2.56
CA ASN A 203 0.25 -16.03 -3.41
C ASN A 203 -1.21 -15.54 -3.46
N LYS A 204 -1.65 -14.74 -2.47
CA LYS A 204 -2.96 -14.10 -2.49
C LYS A 204 -2.97 -12.81 -3.32
N TYR A 205 -2.01 -11.92 -3.12
CA TYR A 205 -2.14 -10.52 -3.56
C TYR A 205 -1.08 -10.04 -4.56
N TYR A 206 0.07 -10.70 -4.67
CA TYR A 206 1.19 -10.23 -5.48
C TYR A 206 1.15 -10.84 -6.89
N TRP A 207 0.27 -10.26 -7.72
CA TRP A 207 0.00 -10.68 -9.09
C TRP A 207 -0.08 -9.46 -10.01
N PRO A 208 0.26 -9.58 -11.30
CA PRO A 208 0.28 -8.43 -12.21
C PRO A 208 -1.10 -7.78 -12.32
N ASN A 209 -2.17 -8.58 -12.40
CA ASN A 209 -3.56 -8.12 -12.44
C ASN A 209 -4.14 -7.67 -11.09
N ASN A 210 -3.32 -7.59 -10.04
CA ASN A 210 -3.64 -6.96 -8.76
C ASN A 210 -2.64 -5.85 -8.40
N SER A 211 -1.83 -5.44 -9.38
CA SER A 211 -0.74 -4.49 -9.22
C SER A 211 -0.76 -3.44 -10.33
N MET A 212 -0.10 -2.33 -10.07
CA MET A 212 0.16 -1.27 -11.04
C MET A 212 1.64 -0.90 -10.98
N LEU A 213 2.28 -0.83 -12.14
CA LEU A 213 3.66 -0.38 -12.29
C LEU A 213 3.65 1.06 -12.82
N THR A 214 4.21 1.99 -12.05
CA THR A 214 4.35 3.39 -12.43
C THR A 214 5.82 3.68 -12.74
N ILE A 215 6.10 4.29 -13.88
CA ILE A 215 7.43 4.77 -14.27
C ILE A 215 7.33 6.27 -14.51
N ALA A 216 8.09 7.07 -13.79
CA ALA A 216 8.09 8.53 -13.91
C ALA A 216 9.50 9.09 -14.09
N GLY A 217 9.67 10.14 -14.90
CA GLY A 217 10.94 10.85 -15.07
C GLY A 217 11.37 11.01 -16.53
N ASP A 218 12.67 11.12 -16.79
CA ASP A 218 13.23 11.36 -18.13
C ASP A 218 13.25 10.06 -18.96
N VAL A 219 12.05 9.67 -19.39
CA VAL A 219 11.75 8.44 -20.11
C VAL A 219 10.86 8.71 -21.32
N ASP A 220 10.87 7.78 -22.28
CA ASP A 220 9.92 7.74 -23.41
C ASP A 220 8.97 6.56 -23.21
N HIS A 221 7.67 6.81 -23.19
CA HIS A 221 6.65 5.81 -22.90
C HIS A 221 6.68 4.62 -23.86
N ASN A 222 6.99 4.83 -25.15
CA ASN A 222 7.04 3.73 -26.11
C ASN A 222 8.19 2.76 -25.80
N SER A 223 9.37 3.29 -25.50
CA SER A 223 10.53 2.53 -25.05
C SER A 223 10.25 1.83 -23.71
N VAL A 224 9.65 2.53 -22.75
CA VAL A 224 9.28 1.95 -21.45
C VAL A 224 8.33 0.77 -21.62
N PHE A 225 7.27 0.91 -22.42
CA PHE A 225 6.33 -0.19 -22.64
C PHE A 225 6.98 -1.41 -23.28
N GLN A 226 7.96 -1.24 -24.17
CA GLN A 226 8.73 -2.35 -24.74
C GLN A 226 9.61 -3.04 -23.68
N GLN A 227 10.31 -2.27 -22.84
CA GLN A 227 11.12 -2.81 -21.75
C GLN A 227 10.26 -3.55 -20.71
N VAL A 228 9.12 -2.98 -20.33
CA VAL A 228 8.16 -3.62 -19.42
C VAL A 228 7.60 -4.90 -20.03
N GLN A 229 7.28 -4.93 -21.33
CA GLN A 229 6.85 -6.16 -22.01
C GLN A 229 7.93 -7.25 -21.94
N ALA A 230 9.20 -6.86 -22.13
CA ALA A 230 10.32 -7.80 -22.10
C ALA A 230 10.59 -8.36 -20.69
N VAL A 231 10.41 -7.55 -19.64
CA VAL A 231 10.73 -7.94 -18.25
C VAL A 231 9.55 -8.60 -17.54
N PHE A 232 8.34 -8.06 -17.69
CA PHE A 232 7.15 -8.48 -16.93
C PHE A 232 6.13 -9.25 -17.78
N GLY A 233 6.31 -9.32 -19.10
CA GLY A 233 5.32 -9.94 -20.01
C GLY A 233 5.07 -11.42 -19.76
N ASP A 234 6.01 -12.13 -19.12
CA ASP A 234 5.88 -13.53 -18.73
C ASP A 234 5.34 -13.72 -17.29
N TRP A 235 5.13 -12.63 -16.54
CA TRP A 235 4.52 -12.69 -15.21
C TRP A 235 3.06 -13.09 -15.37
N LYS A 236 2.73 -14.32 -14.98
CA LYS A 236 1.39 -14.88 -15.15
C LYS A 236 0.39 -14.13 -14.27
N ALA A 237 -0.77 -13.82 -14.84
CA ALA A 237 -1.91 -13.29 -14.11
C ALA A 237 -2.40 -14.28 -13.04
N SER A 238 -2.95 -13.74 -11.95
CA SER A 238 -3.69 -14.54 -10.98
C SER A 238 -4.87 -15.23 -11.69
N PRO A 239 -5.11 -16.53 -11.43
CA PRO A 239 -6.27 -17.24 -11.96
C PRO A 239 -7.58 -16.89 -11.22
N PHE A 240 -7.54 -15.99 -10.24
CA PHE A 240 -8.68 -15.54 -9.46
C PHE A 240 -8.57 -14.06 -9.08
N ASP A 241 -9.70 -13.44 -8.80
CA ASP A 241 -9.76 -12.14 -8.13
C ASP A 241 -9.59 -12.35 -6.61
N PRO A 242 -8.53 -11.82 -5.97
CA PRO A 242 -8.27 -12.03 -4.55
C PRO A 242 -9.44 -11.58 -3.66
N PHE A 243 -10.11 -10.47 -4.01
CA PHE A 243 -11.18 -9.90 -3.20
C PHE A 243 -12.53 -10.61 -3.40
N LYS A 244 -12.69 -11.39 -4.48
CA LYS A 244 -13.83 -12.32 -4.62
C LYS A 244 -13.56 -13.65 -3.94
N LYS A 245 -12.33 -14.15 -4.00
CA LYS A 245 -11.94 -15.44 -3.41
C LYS A 245 -11.81 -15.36 -1.89
N TRP A 246 -11.31 -14.25 -1.38
CA TRP A 246 -11.22 -13.92 0.05
C TRP A 246 -11.90 -12.57 0.29
N PRO A 247 -13.24 -12.55 0.34
CA PRO A 247 -13.99 -11.31 0.53
C PRO A 247 -13.64 -10.68 1.87
N ILE A 248 -13.54 -9.34 1.86
CA ILE A 248 -13.32 -8.58 3.07
C ILE A 248 -14.66 -8.46 3.81
N PRO A 249 -14.74 -8.82 5.10
CA PRO A 249 -15.97 -8.71 5.86
C PRO A 249 -16.45 -7.26 5.92
N GLU A 250 -17.77 -7.08 5.88
CA GLU A 250 -18.41 -5.77 6.02
C GLU A 250 -18.15 -5.18 7.42
N PHE A 251 -17.80 -3.89 7.46
CA PHE A 251 -17.66 -3.14 8.70
C PHE A 251 -19.04 -2.73 9.19
N LYS A 252 -19.51 -3.37 10.26
CA LYS A 252 -20.85 -3.11 10.79
C LYS A 252 -20.94 -1.67 11.34
N PRO A 253 -22.03 -0.94 11.03
CA PRO A 253 -22.29 0.36 11.62
C PRO A 253 -22.30 0.31 13.14
N LEU A 254 -21.74 1.35 13.79
CA LEU A 254 -21.88 1.55 15.22
C LEU A 254 -23.35 1.67 15.61
N GLN A 255 -23.80 0.84 16.55
CA GLN A 255 -25.21 0.80 16.99
C GLN A 255 -25.52 1.80 18.10
N LYS A 256 -24.49 2.31 18.77
CA LYS A 256 -24.61 3.26 19.88
C LYS A 256 -23.32 4.07 20.01
N SER A 257 -23.42 5.23 20.65
CA SER A 257 -22.25 5.93 21.17
C SER A 257 -21.60 5.14 22.30
N ASP A 258 -20.29 5.18 22.35
CA ASP A 258 -19.48 4.60 23.41
C ASP A 258 -18.49 5.65 23.94
N TYR A 259 -18.12 5.51 25.20
CA TYR A 259 -17.25 6.46 25.90
C TYR A 259 -16.24 5.68 26.73
N PHE A 260 -14.98 6.13 26.72
CA PHE A 260 -13.92 5.49 27.48
C PHE A 260 -12.86 6.51 27.91
N VAL A 261 -12.02 6.08 28.84
CA VAL A 261 -10.81 6.78 29.25
C VAL A 261 -9.65 5.82 29.05
N ALA A 262 -8.64 6.25 28.28
CA ALA A 262 -7.37 5.53 28.16
C ALA A 262 -6.33 6.22 29.05
N GLU A 263 -5.75 5.47 29.98
CA GLU A 263 -4.66 5.97 30.82
C GLU A 263 -3.30 5.70 30.17
N SER A 264 -2.45 6.72 30.09
CA SER A 264 -1.09 6.59 29.60
C SER A 264 -0.13 7.34 30.51
N LYS A 265 0.94 6.67 30.93
CA LYS A 265 2.03 7.30 31.73
C LYS A 265 2.87 8.27 30.89
N LEU A 266 2.73 8.25 29.57
CA LEU A 266 3.44 9.12 28.65
C LEU A 266 2.70 10.46 28.44
N ALA A 267 1.42 10.52 28.76
CA ALA A 267 0.60 11.72 28.61
C ALA A 267 0.65 12.58 29.88
N ASN A 268 1.18 13.80 29.76
CA ASN A 268 1.26 14.77 30.85
C ASN A 268 0.08 15.77 30.86
N VAL A 269 -0.79 15.71 29.86
CA VAL A 269 -1.99 16.54 29.74
C VAL A 269 -3.17 15.68 29.26
N PRO A 270 -4.41 16.01 29.65
CA PRO A 270 -5.59 15.34 29.10
C PRO A 270 -5.71 15.56 27.59
N ILE A 271 -6.04 14.51 26.86
CA ILE A 271 -6.32 14.52 25.43
C ILE A 271 -7.76 14.03 25.25
N PHE A 272 -8.51 14.69 24.37
CA PHE A 272 -9.89 14.34 24.06
C PHE A 272 -10.03 14.04 22.57
N MET A 273 -10.75 12.98 22.24
CA MET A 273 -10.98 12.51 20.88
C MET A 273 -12.43 12.09 20.72
N ILE A 274 -13.05 12.47 19.60
CA ILE A 274 -14.35 11.95 19.17
C ILE A 274 -14.18 11.46 17.74
N SER A 275 -14.70 10.27 17.46
CA SER A 275 -14.62 9.65 16.15
C SER A 275 -15.97 9.03 15.78
N TRP A 276 -16.26 9.02 14.47
CA TRP A 276 -17.42 8.36 13.88
C TRP A 276 -16.94 7.51 12.71
N GLN A 277 -17.64 6.41 12.42
CA GLN A 277 -17.48 5.74 11.13
C GLN A 277 -18.03 6.67 10.04
N GLY A 278 -17.21 6.93 9.02
CA GLY A 278 -17.64 7.67 7.84
C GLY A 278 -18.57 6.83 6.96
N PRO A 279 -19.22 7.45 5.95
CA PRO A 279 -19.96 6.70 4.94
C PRO A 279 -19.03 5.69 4.24
N ASP A 280 -19.52 4.48 4.00
CA ASP A 280 -18.93 3.58 3.02
C ASP A 280 -19.32 4.05 1.60
N THR A 281 -18.43 3.81 0.64
CA THR A 281 -18.66 4.14 -0.79
C THR A 281 -19.44 3.04 -1.49
#